data_AF-A0A353PDF2-F1
#
_entry.id   AF-A0A353PDF2-F1
#
_cell.length_a   1.000
_cell.length_b   1.000
_cell.length_c   1.000
_cell.angle_alpha   90.00
_cell.angle_beta   90.00
_cell.angle_gamma   90.00
#
_symmetry.space_group_name_H-M   'P 1'
#
loop_
_entity.id
_entity.type
_entity.pdbx_description
1 polymer ?
#
loop_
_entity_poly.entity_id
_entity_poly.type
_entity_poly.pdbx_seq_one_letter_code
_entity_poly.pdbx_strand_id
1 'polypeptide(L)'
;RDAFVSWPESQTQEWALSYWAQARKAGVPVPADPAEFLRDLDWMGTQRHLKVLGIFARLCHRDGKPRYLAEAPRFLAYLDAAVARQPALSPLGELLTELHMDGGPA
;
A
#
# COMPACT_ATOMS: atom_id res chain seq x y z
N ARG A 1 -6.71 -3.05 0.41
CA ARG A 1 -6.50 -2.12 1.54
C ARG A 1 -7.49 -0.99 1.43
N ASP A 2 -8.25 -0.75 2.50
CA ASP A 2 -9.32 0.24 2.50
C ASP A 2 -8.78 1.67 2.66
N ALA A 3 -9.45 2.63 2.04
CA ALA A 3 -9.00 4.03 2.04
C ALA A 3 -9.42 4.79 3.30
N PHE A 4 -10.18 4.20 4.21
CA PHE A 4 -10.72 4.83 5.42
C PHE A 4 -10.40 4.03 6.69
N VAL A 5 -10.20 2.72 6.58
CA VAL A 5 -9.93 1.83 7.71
C VAL A 5 -8.62 1.07 7.51
N SER A 6 -7.71 1.22 8.48
CA SER A 6 -6.54 0.35 8.62
C SER A 6 -6.93 -0.93 9.34
N TRP A 7 -7.19 -1.99 8.58
CA TRP A 7 -7.50 -3.31 9.12
C TRP A 7 -6.23 -4.03 9.61
N PRO A 8 -6.34 -4.91 10.62
CA PRO A 8 -5.25 -5.80 11.02
C PRO A 8 -4.74 -6.62 9.83
N GLU A 9 -3.42 -6.80 9.76
CA GLU A 9 -2.79 -7.50 8.63
C GLU A 9 -3.32 -8.92 8.47
N SER A 10 -3.45 -9.66 9.57
CA SER A 10 -4.01 -11.02 9.58
C SER A 10 -5.38 -11.09 8.90
N GLN A 11 -6.24 -10.12 9.19
CA GLN A 11 -7.58 -10.04 8.60
C GLN A 11 -7.53 -9.73 7.10
N THR A 12 -6.65 -8.81 6.68
CA THR A 12 -6.48 -8.50 5.25
C THR A 12 -5.93 -9.67 4.46
N GLN A 13 -5.00 -10.45 5.04
CA GLN A 13 -4.44 -11.64 4.43
C GLN A 13 -5.46 -12.78 4.36
N GLU A 14 -6.25 -12.98 5.42
CA GLU A 14 -7.33 -13.96 5.44
C GLU A 14 -8.34 -13.70 4.32
N TRP A 15 -8.79 -12.45 4.16
CA TRP A 15 -9.69 -12.08 3.07
C TRP A 15 -9.07 -12.24 1.69
N ALA A 16 -7.79 -11.89 1.53
CA ALA A 16 -7.08 -12.06 0.27
C ALA A 16 -7.01 -13.55 -0.14
N LEU A 17 -6.65 -14.43 0.80
CA LEU A 17 -6.58 -15.87 0.57
C LEU A 17 -7.96 -16.50 0.34
N SER A 18 -8.97 -16.04 1.07
CA SER A 18 -10.36 -16.45 0.85
C SER A 18 -10.84 -16.07 -0.55
N TYR A 19 -10.56 -14.84 -0.99
CA TYR A 19 -10.85 -14.42 -2.37
C TYR A 19 -10.09 -15.26 -3.38
N TRP A 20 -8.79 -15.49 -3.19
CA TRP A 20 -7.98 -16.31 -4.08
C TRP A 20 -8.57 -17.72 -4.27
N ALA A 21 -8.96 -18.39 -3.18
CA ALA A 21 -9.57 -19.71 -3.23
C ALA A 21 -10.91 -19.72 -3.98
N GLN A 22 -11.75 -18.71 -3.74
CA GLN A 22 -13.02 -18.54 -4.45
C GLN A 22 -12.83 -18.23 -5.93
N ALA A 23 -11.87 -17.37 -6.26
CA ALA A 23 -11.51 -17.00 -7.63
C ALA A 23 -11.01 -18.21 -8.42
N ARG A 24 -10.13 -19.03 -7.83
CA ARG A 24 -9.67 -20.30 -8.41
C ARG A 24 -10.83 -21.24 -8.68
N LYS A 25 -11.74 -21.42 -7.72
CA LYS A 25 -12.95 -22.27 -7.88
C LYS A 25 -13.89 -21.75 -8.98
N ALA A 26 -13.99 -20.44 -9.14
CA ALA A 26 -14.82 -19.79 -10.16
C ALA A 26 -14.16 -19.71 -11.55
N GLY A 27 -12.92 -20.17 -11.71
CA GLY A 27 -12.19 -20.10 -12.99
C GLY A 27 -11.67 -18.71 -13.35
N VAL A 28 -11.60 -17.79 -12.37
CA VAL A 28 -10.97 -16.47 -12.57
C VAL A 28 -9.46 -16.67 -12.73
N PRO A 29 -8.81 -16.01 -13.71
CA PRO A 29 -7.37 -16.14 -13.93
C PRO A 29 -6.59 -15.39 -12.86
N VAL A 30 -6.38 -16.04 -11.72
CA VAL A 30 -5.45 -15.61 -10.65
C VAL A 30 -4.24 -16.55 -10.62
N PRO A 31 -3.07 -16.10 -10.10
CA PRO A 31 -1.91 -16.96 -9.89
C PRO A 31 -2.26 -18.28 -9.20
N ALA A 32 -1.60 -19.35 -9.64
CA ALA A 32 -1.85 -20.69 -9.10
C ALA A 32 -1.26 -20.87 -7.69
N ASP A 33 -0.20 -20.14 -7.37
CA ASP A 33 0.41 -20.09 -6.04
C ASP A 33 -0.22 -18.93 -5.23
N PRO A 34 -0.79 -19.18 -4.04
CA PRO A 34 -1.28 -18.11 -3.18
C PRO A 34 -0.19 -17.11 -2.78
N ALA A 35 1.07 -17.52 -2.65
CA ALA A 35 2.16 -16.62 -2.31
C ALA A 35 2.43 -15.61 -3.45
N GLU A 36 2.36 -16.07 -4.71
CA GLU A 36 2.46 -15.19 -5.87
C GLU A 36 1.29 -14.20 -5.93
N PHE A 37 0.06 -14.66 -5.66
CA PHE A 37 -1.11 -13.77 -5.58
C PHE A 37 -0.97 -12.70 -4.50
N LEU A 38 -0.48 -13.05 -3.32
CA LEU A 38 -0.23 -12.10 -2.23
C LEU A 38 0.87 -11.10 -2.59
N ARG A 39 1.93 -11.56 -3.25
CA ARG A 39 2.99 -10.69 -3.78
C ARG A 39 2.41 -9.68 -4.77
N ASP A 40 1.61 -10.11 -5.74
CA ASP A 40 0.99 -9.21 -6.72
C ASP A 40 0.06 -8.18 -6.05
N LEU A 41 -0.66 -8.59 -5.01
CA LEU A 41 -1.46 -7.70 -4.16
C LEU A 41 -0.60 -6.62 -3.48
N ASP A 42 0.57 -6.99 -2.95
CA ASP A 42 1.51 -6.03 -2.36
C ASP A 42 2.01 -5.03 -3.42
N TRP A 43 2.40 -5.49 -4.60
CA TRP A 43 2.87 -4.61 -5.69
C TRP A 43 1.79 -3.63 -6.15
N MET A 44 0.57 -4.12 -6.39
CA MET A 44 -0.55 -3.25 -6.75
C MET A 44 -0.88 -2.25 -5.63
N GLY A 45 -0.84 -2.72 -4.37
CA GLY A 45 -1.05 -1.87 -3.19
C GLY A 45 -0.03 -0.73 -3.14
N THR A 46 1.26 -1.06 -3.28
CA THR A 46 2.37 -0.10 -3.31
C THR A 46 2.17 0.95 -4.40
N GLN A 47 1.92 0.54 -5.65
CA GLN A 47 1.70 1.46 -6.76
C GLN A 47 0.52 2.40 -6.50
N ARG A 48 -0.60 1.86 -6.00
CA ARG A 48 -1.80 2.64 -5.70
C ARG A 48 -1.55 3.65 -4.59
N HIS A 49 -0.86 3.25 -3.52
CA HIS A 49 -0.59 4.14 -2.40
C HIS A 49 0.35 5.28 -2.78
N LEU A 50 1.39 5.02 -3.57
CA LEU A 50 2.25 6.07 -4.15
C LEU A 50 1.45 7.08 -5.00
N LYS A 51 0.57 6.57 -5.88
CA LYS A 51 -0.32 7.44 -6.67
C LYS A 51 -1.21 8.30 -5.77
N VAL A 52 -1.77 7.74 -4.70
CA VAL A 52 -2.64 8.49 -3.77
C VAL A 52 -1.86 9.57 -3.03
N LEU A 53 -0.63 9.29 -2.57
CA LEU A 53 0.23 10.30 -1.94
C LEU A 53 0.49 11.49 -2.88
N GLY A 54 0.78 11.23 -4.16
CA GLY A 54 0.91 12.30 -5.16
C GLY A 54 -0.39 13.10 -5.38
N ILE A 55 -1.56 12.44 -5.33
CA ILE A 55 -2.86 13.11 -5.38
C ILE A 55 -3.08 13.98 -4.14
N PHE A 56 -2.71 13.51 -2.94
CA PHE A 56 -2.83 14.28 -1.70
C PHE A 56 -1.94 15.53 -1.72
N ALA A 57 -0.69 15.38 -2.16
CA ALA A 57 0.21 16.52 -2.35
C ALA A 57 -0.38 17.56 -3.30
N ARG A 58 -0.91 17.14 -4.47
CA ARG A 58 -1.58 18.04 -5.41
C ARG A 58 -2.80 18.74 -4.79
N LEU A 59 -3.66 17.98 -4.10
CA LEU A 59 -4.85 18.51 -3.46
C LEU A 59 -4.50 19.56 -2.39
N CYS A 60 -3.42 19.35 -1.66
CA CYS A 60 -2.92 20.29 -0.66
C CYS A 60 -2.33 21.55 -1.31
N HIS A 61 -1.29 21.42 -2.12
CA HIS A 61 -0.50 22.56 -2.60
C HIS A 61 -1.20 23.37 -3.71
N ARG A 62 -2.02 22.73 -4.55
CA ARG A 62 -2.68 23.40 -5.68
C ARG A 62 -4.14 23.70 -5.41
N ASP A 63 -4.87 22.76 -4.80
CA ASP A 63 -6.34 22.82 -4.72
C ASP A 63 -6.85 23.35 -3.37
N GLY A 64 -5.96 23.75 -2.45
CA GLY A 64 -6.32 24.34 -1.16
C GLY A 64 -7.01 23.37 -0.20
N LYS A 65 -6.73 22.06 -0.30
CA LYS A 65 -7.36 21.01 0.52
C LYS A 65 -6.33 20.32 1.43
N PRO A 66 -5.82 20.99 2.49
CA PRO A 66 -4.74 20.46 3.34
C PRO A 66 -5.12 19.18 4.11
N ARG A 67 -6.41 18.97 4.40
CA ARG A 67 -6.90 17.76 5.09
C ARG A 67 -6.50 16.43 4.45
N TYR A 68 -6.19 16.40 3.14
CA TYR A 68 -5.74 15.17 2.49
C TYR A 68 -4.30 14.82 2.84
N LEU A 69 -3.44 15.82 3.07
CA LEU A 69 -2.06 15.56 3.46
C LEU A 69 -1.98 14.99 4.90
N ALA A 70 -2.96 15.33 5.76
CA ALA A 70 -3.09 14.73 7.09
C ALA A 70 -3.31 13.21 7.06
N GLU A 71 -3.74 12.64 5.94
CA GLU A 71 -3.89 11.19 5.75
C GLU A 71 -2.60 10.50 5.30
N ALA A 72 -1.57 11.25 4.89
CA ALA A 72 -0.32 10.69 4.36
C ALA A 72 0.37 9.68 5.28
N PRO A 73 0.46 9.87 6.62
CA PRO A 73 1.11 8.92 7.52
C PRO A 73 0.54 7.49 7.42
N ARG A 74 -0.78 7.37 7.21
CA ARG A 74 -1.43 6.07 7.05
C ARG A 74 -1.01 5.36 5.77
N PHE A 75 -0.85 6.11 4.68
CA PHE A 75 -0.42 5.56 3.40
C PHE A 75 1.07 5.21 3.40
N LEU A 76 1.90 5.98 4.10
CA LEU A 76 3.30 5.66 4.33
C LEU A 76 3.44 4.35 5.13
N ALA A 77 2.67 4.18 6.21
CA ALA A 77 2.64 2.92 6.97
C ALA A 77 2.26 1.70 6.11
N TYR A 78 1.38 1.87 5.12
CA TYR A 78 1.08 0.80 4.16
C TYR A 78 2.28 0.47 3.25
N LEU A 79 3.05 1.48 2.83
CA LEU A 79 4.27 1.26 2.05
C LEU A 79 5.34 0.56 2.89
N ASP A 80 5.55 0.98 4.14
CA ASP A 80 6.50 0.33 5.06
C ASP A 80 6.17 -1.15 5.25
N ALA A 81 4.89 -1.47 5.46
CA ALA A 81 4.44 -2.85 5.55
C ALA A 81 4.66 -3.64 4.24
N ALA A 82 4.57 -3.00 3.07
CA ALA A 82 4.86 -3.66 1.78
C ALA A 82 6.36 -3.90 1.59
N VAL A 83 7.20 -2.91 1.91
CA VAL A 83 8.66 -3.02 1.88
C VAL A 83 9.14 -4.15 2.80
N ALA A 84 8.59 -4.26 4.01
CA ALA A 84 8.97 -5.31 4.95
C ALA A 84 8.67 -6.74 4.45
N ARG A 85 7.62 -6.91 3.63
CA ARG A 85 7.24 -8.22 3.06
C ARG A 85 7.93 -8.55 1.75
N GLN A 86 8.32 -7.54 0.97
CA GLN A 86 8.80 -7.71 -0.39
C GLN A 86 10.24 -7.20 -0.50
N PRO A 87 11.25 -8.09 -0.44
CA PRO A 87 12.66 -7.70 -0.55
C PRO A 87 12.97 -6.89 -1.81
N ALA A 88 12.26 -7.15 -2.91
CA ALA A 88 12.40 -6.41 -4.16
C ALA A 88 11.99 -4.92 -4.06
N LEU A 89 11.30 -4.52 -2.99
CA LEU A 89 10.96 -3.13 -2.69
C LEU A 89 12.00 -2.44 -1.79
N SER A 90 13.15 -3.06 -1.48
CA SER A 90 14.17 -2.44 -0.62
C SER A 90 14.61 -1.04 -1.09
N PRO A 91 14.80 -0.75 -2.39
CA PRO A 91 15.19 0.60 -2.82
C PRO A 91 14.13 1.65 -2.52
N LEU A 92 12.84 1.26 -2.52
CA LEU A 92 11.76 2.16 -2.09
C LEU A 92 11.85 2.43 -0.57
N GLY A 93 12.15 1.40 0.23
CA GLY A 93 12.35 1.55 1.67
C GLY A 93 13.51 2.48 2.05
N GLU A 94 14.62 2.36 1.34
CA GLU A 94 15.78 3.27 1.48
C GLU A 94 15.36 4.72 1.19
N LEU A 95 14.69 4.96 0.05
CA LEU A 95 14.20 6.29 -0.31
C LEU A 95 13.22 6.86 0.73
N LEU A 96 12.27 6.05 1.22
CA LEU A 96 11.33 6.50 2.24
C LEU A 96 12.08 6.89 3.53
N THR A 97 13.09 6.13 3.93
CA THR A 97 13.89 6.42 5.13
C THR A 97 14.67 7.73 4.97
N GLU A 98 15.32 7.93 3.83
CA GLU A 98 16.04 9.18 3.51
C GLU A 98 15.11 10.40 3.59
N LEU A 99 13.93 10.32 2.97
CA LEU A 99 12.95 11.41 2.96
C LEU A 99 12.38 11.73 4.35
N HIS A 100 12.31 10.75 5.27
CA HIS A 100 11.90 11.00 6.66
C HIS A 100 13.01 11.67 7.48
N MET A 101 14.29 11.45 7.14
CA MET A 101 15.42 12.05 7.85
C MET A 101 15.68 13.51 7.44
N ASP A 102 15.37 13.85 6.18
CA ASP A 102 15.54 15.21 5.64
C ASP A 102 14.35 16.15 5.96
N GLY A 103 13.24 15.61 6.48
CA GLY A 103 12.06 16.34 6.90
C GLY A 103 12.11 16.76 8.38
N GLY A 104 12.69 17.93 8.67
CA GLY A 104 12.49 18.64 9.95
C GLY A 104 10.99 18.88 10.28
N PRO A 105 10.65 19.21 11.53
CA PRO A 105 9.37 18.87 12.16
C PRO A 105 8.13 19.44 11.45
N ALA A 106 7.05 18.66 11.58
CA ALA A 106 5.68 18.89 11.10
C ALA A 106 5.06 20.24 11.44
#